data_AF-A0A553DL88-F1
#
_entry.id   AF-A0A553DL88-F1
#
_cell.length_a   1.000
_cell.length_b   1.000
_cell.length_c   1.000
_cell.angle_alpha   90.00
_cell.angle_beta   90.00
_cell.angle_gamma   90.00
#
_symmetry.space_group_name_H-M   'P 1'
#
loop_
_entity.id
_entity.type
_entity.pdbx_description
1 polymer ?
#
loop_
_entity_poly.entity_id
_entity_poly.type
_entity_poly.pdbx_seq_one_letter_code
_entity_poly.pdbx_strand_id
1 'polypeptide(L)' 'MTTITIKINERTKAGKAFMAMTNFFRDSKAIEIIEPAMTSKEKAFLKDIENGLKEVKLIQEGKLKPKTLKELLNEN' A
#
# COMPACT_ATOMS: atom_id res chain seq x y z
N MET A 1 -33.00 4.09 4.87
CA MET A 1 -31.54 4.18 4.67
C MET A 1 -31.30 5.16 3.55
N THR A 2 -30.49 6.19 3.79
CA THR A 2 -30.14 7.21 2.78
C THR A 2 -28.66 7.08 2.48
N THR A 3 -28.30 6.94 1.21
CA THR A 3 -26.91 6.72 0.78
C THR A 3 -26.38 7.97 0.10
N ILE A 4 -25.17 8.39 0.48
CA ILE A 4 -24.45 9.51 -0.14
C ILE A 4 -23.17 8.95 -0.76
N THR A 5 -23.01 9.12 -2.08
CA THR A 5 -21.78 8.73 -2.79
C THR A 5 -20.93 9.96 -3.04
N ILE A 6 -19.72 9.99 -2.49
CA ILE A 6 -18.78 11.11 -2.62
C ILE A 6 -17.56 10.65 -3.40
N LYS A 7 -17.26 11.31 -4.53
CA LYS A 7 -16.02 11.07 -5.29
C LYS A 7 -14.96 12.07 -4.86
N ILE A 8 -13.87 11.59 -4.28
CA ILE A 8 -12.82 12.42 -3.72
C ILE A 8 -11.54 12.26 -4.55
N ASN A 9 -10.85 13.37 -4.79
CA ASN A 9 -9.50 13.34 -5.35
C ASN A 9 -8.47 13.43 -4.21
N GLU A 10 -7.88 12.29 -3.85
CA GLU A 10 -6.90 12.13 -2.77
C GLU A 10 -5.61 12.96 -2.95
N ARG A 11 -5.34 13.45 -4.17
CA ARG A 11 -4.14 14.28 -4.44
C ARG A 11 -4.31 15.72 -3.97
N THR A 12 -5.54 16.18 -3.78
CA THR A 12 -5.86 17.55 -3.36
C THR A 12 -5.76 17.73 -1.84
N LYS A 13 -5.53 18.96 -1.35
CA LYS A 13 -5.51 19.25 0.10
C LYS A 13 -6.82 18.84 0.79
N ALA A 14 -7.95 19.15 0.17
CA ALA A 14 -9.28 18.80 0.68
C ALA A 14 -9.50 17.28 0.69
N GLY A 15 -9.07 16.57 -0.36
CA GLY A 15 -9.18 15.11 -0.41
C GLY A 15 -8.33 14.41 0.65
N LYS A 16 -7.09 14.86 0.86
CA LYS A 16 -6.24 14.36 1.94
C LYS A 16 -6.87 14.57 3.33
N ALA A 17 -7.42 15.77 3.56
CA ALA A 17 -8.09 16.09 4.82
C ALA A 17 -9.34 15.20 5.03
N PHE A 18 -10.14 15.01 3.98
CA PHE A 18 -11.32 14.16 4.05
C PHE A 18 -10.94 12.70 4.35
N MET A 19 -9.91 12.15 3.70
CA MET A 19 -9.42 10.78 3.97
C MET A 19 -8.90 10.62 5.39
N ALA A 20 -8.22 11.64 5.94
CA ALA A 20 -7.77 11.61 7.33
C ALA A 20 -8.96 11.60 8.31
N MET A 21 -10.01 12.36 8.01
CA MET A 21 -11.24 12.35 8.81
C MET A 21 -12.00 11.03 8.69
N THR A 22 -12.14 10.46 7.49
CA THR A 22 -12.84 9.17 7.34
C THR A 22 -12.11 8.02 8.02
N ASN A 23 -10.78 8.05 8.08
CA ASN A 23 -10.00 7.09 8.85
C ASN A 23 -10.34 7.08 10.35
N PHE A 24 -10.69 8.23 10.94
CA PHE A 24 -11.16 8.30 12.33
C PHE A 24 -12.48 7.54 12.55
N PHE A 25 -13.32 7.48 11.51
CA PHE A 25 -14.62 6.83 11.57
C PHE A 25 -14.60 5.36 11.12
N ARG A 26 -13.45 4.81 10.67
CA ARG A 26 -13.32 3.42 10.21
C ARG A 26 -13.74 2.40 11.28
N ASP A 27 -13.48 2.68 12.54
CA ASP A 27 -13.86 1.81 13.66
C ASP A 27 -15.28 2.08 14.18
N SER A 28 -15.94 3.13 13.66
CA SER A 28 -17.30 3.47 14.05
C SER A 28 -18.30 2.59 13.30
N LYS A 29 -19.26 2.00 14.02
CA LYS A 29 -20.39 1.26 13.41
C LYS A 29 -21.36 2.16 12.64
N ALA A 30 -21.11 3.46 12.59
CA ALA A 30 -22.01 4.47 12.03
C ALA A 30 -21.72 4.79 10.55
N ILE A 31 -20.50 4.51 10.06
CA ILE A 31 -20.08 4.84 8.71
C ILE A 31 -19.56 3.58 8.02
N GLU A 32 -20.16 3.24 6.88
CA GLU A 32 -19.68 2.17 6.00
C GLU A 32 -18.81 2.78 4.89
N ILE A 33 -17.52 2.46 4.90
CA ILE A 33 -16.57 2.90 3.86
C ILE A 33 -16.38 1.75 2.89
N ILE A 34 -16.86 1.93 1.65
CA ILE A 34 -16.71 0.96 0.58
C ILE A 34 -15.49 1.35 -0.25
N GLU A 35 -14.39 0.63 -0.06
CA GLU A 35 -13.17 0.77 -0.87
C GLU A 35 -13.14 -0.32 -1.94
N PRO A 36 -12.73 0.00 -3.18
CA PRO A 36 -12.48 -1.04 -4.17
C PRO A 36 -11.38 -1.96 -3.63
N ALA A 37 -11.68 -3.26 -3.53
CA ALA A 37 -10.68 -4.23 -3.09
C ALA A 37 -9.49 -4.19 -4.06
N MET A 38 -8.27 -4.09 -3.52
CA MET A 38 -7.06 -4.28 -4.31
C MET A 38 -7.17 -5.60 -5.07
N THR A 39 -6.87 -5.53 -6.37
CA THR A 39 -6.80 -6.71 -7.22
C THR A 39 -5.71 -7.65 -6.70
N SER A 40 -5.84 -8.95 -6.97
CA SER A 40 -4.83 -9.94 -6.57
C SER A 40 -3.43 -9.59 -7.11
N LYS A 41 -3.35 -8.91 -8.25
CA LYS A 41 -2.10 -8.42 -8.84
C LYS A 41 -1.48 -7.28 -8.03
N GLU A 42 -2.27 -6.31 -7.60
CA GLU A 42 -1.79 -5.20 -6.76
C GLU A 42 -1.30 -5.70 -5.40
N LYS A 43 -2.00 -6.68 -4.81
CA LYS A 43 -1.55 -7.32 -3.56
C LYS A 43 -0.22 -8.07 -3.72
N ALA A 44 -0.05 -8.81 -4.82
CA ALA A 44 1.21 -9.50 -5.11
C ALA A 44 2.35 -8.48 -5.29
N PHE A 45 2.10 -7.41 -6.05
CA PHE A 45 3.09 -6.36 -6.28
C PHE A 45 3.52 -5.63 -4.99
N LEU A 46 2.57 -5.30 -4.10
CA LEU A 46 2.91 -4.71 -2.80
C LEU A 46 3.77 -5.66 -1.96
N LYS A 47 3.45 -6.96 -1.96
CA LYS A 47 4.24 -7.97 -1.25
C LYS A 47 5.66 -8.06 -1.81
N ASP A 48 5.83 -7.97 -3.12
CA ASP A 48 7.15 -7.99 -3.76
C ASP A 48 7.97 -6.75 -3.38
N ILE A 49 7.34 -5.56 -3.35
CA ILE A 49 7.99 -4.33 -2.86
C ILE A 49 8.41 -4.47 -1.39
N GLU A 50 7.51 -4.96 -0.53
CA GLU A 50 7.82 -5.14 0.89
C GLU A 50 8.99 -6.11 1.12
N ASN A 51 9.05 -7.20 0.34
CA ASN A 51 10.15 -8.15 0.41
C ASN A 51 11.46 -7.51 -0.04
N GLY A 52 11.46 -6.77 -1.14
CA GLY A 52 12.65 -6.04 -1.61
C GLY A 52 13.17 -5.03 -0.57
N LEU A 53 12.26 -4.29 0.09
CA LEU A 53 12.65 -3.36 1.15
C LEU A 53 13.24 -4.09 2.38
N LYS A 54 12.69 -5.24 2.76
CA LYS A 54 13.25 -6.08 3.83
C LYS A 54 14.63 -6.61 3.47
N GLU A 55 14.84 -7.03 2.23
CA GLU A 55 16.16 -7.48 1.75
C GLU A 55 17.19 -6.35 1.81
N VAL A 56 16.85 -5.15 1.32
CA VAL A 56 17.71 -3.96 1.42
C VAL A 56 18.07 -3.67 2.87
N LYS A 57 17.10 -3.73 3.79
CA LYS A 57 17.34 -3.52 5.21
C LYS A 57 18.29 -4.58 5.81
N LEU A 58 18.14 -5.85 5.45
CA LEU A 58 19.01 -6.93 5.91
C LEU A 58 20.43 -6.83 5.33
N ILE A 59 20.58 -6.31 4.11
CA ILE A 59 21.89 -5.99 3.52
C ILE A 59 22.55 -4.84 4.29
N GLN A 60 21.80 -3.78 4.61
CA GLN A 60 22.31 -2.67 5.43
C GLN A 60 22.75 -3.12 6.83
N GLU A 61 22.01 -4.05 7.43
CA GLU A 61 22.34 -4.66 8.73
C GLU A 61 23.50 -5.68 8.65
N GLY A 62 24.07 -5.92 7.47
CA GLY A 62 25.20 -6.84 7.25
C GLY A 62 24.84 -8.33 7.38
N LYS A 63 23.55 -8.67 7.46
CA LYS A 63 23.06 -10.06 7.61
C LYS A 63 22.93 -10.78 6.26
N LEU A 64 22.92 -10.04 5.16
CA LEU A 64 22.76 -10.56 3.81
C LEU A 64 23.79 -9.93 2.86
N LYS A 65 24.36 -10.76 1.99
CA LYS A 65 25.27 -10.28 0.94
C LYS A 65 24.45 -9.66 -0.19
N PRO A 66 24.86 -8.49 -0.72
CA PRO A 66 24.20 -7.92 -1.89
C PRO A 66 24.38 -8.86 -3.07
N LYS A 67 23.28 -9.20 -3.73
CA LYS A 67 23.30 -9.93 -5.01
C LYS A 67 23.51 -8.96 -6.15
N THR A 68 24.23 -9.39 -7.18
CA THR A 68 24.40 -8.59 -8.39
C THR A 68 23.17 -8.69 -9.29
N LEU A 69 22.97 -7.72 -10.18
CA LEU A 69 21.87 -7.72 -11.15
C LEU A 69 21.81 -9.01 -11.98
N LYS A 70 22.97 -9.59 -12.32
CA LYS A 70 23.04 -10.86 -13.07
C LYS A 70 22.48 -12.05 -12.28
N GLU A 71 22.79 -12.12 -10.99
CA GLU A 71 22.28 -13.17 -10.09
C GLU A 71 20.78 -13.00 -9.78
N LEU A 72 20.28 -11.76 -9.82
CA LEU A 72 18.86 -11.47 -9.63
C LEU A 72 18.03 -11.77 -10.88
N LEU A 73 18.61 -11.58 -12.06
CA LEU A 73 17.95 -11.80 -13.35
C LEU A 73 18.11 -13.24 -13.87
N ASN A 74 18.87 -14.09 -13.16
CA ASN A 74 19.21 -15.45 -13.61
C ASN A 74 19.68 -15.50 -15.08
N GLU A 75 20.39 -14.46 -15.51
CA GLU A 75 21.00 -14.41 -16.84
C GLU A 75 22.34 -15.16 -16.75
N ASN A 76 22.36 -16.40 -17.25
CA ASN A 76 23.58 -17.19 -17.45
C ASN A 76 24.42 -16.63 -18.60
#